data_AF-A0A7S0BN03-F1
#
_entry.id   AF-A0A7S0BN03-F1
#
_cell.length_a   1.000
_cell.length_b   1.000
_cell.length_c   1.000
_cell.angle_alpha   90.00
_cell.angle_beta   90.00
_cell.angle_gamma   90.00
#
_symmetry.space_group_name_H-M   'P 1'
#
loop_
_entity.id
_entity.type
_entity.pdbx_description
1 polymer ?
#
loop_
_entity_poly.entity_id
_entity_poly.type
_entity_poly.pdbx_seq_one_letter_code
_entity_poly.pdbx_strand_id
1 'polypeptide(L)'
;VISTKLFFGYKSRLNNVGLSRKHIIEGCNDSLDRMGLDYVDIAFAHRYDPFTPMDEIVRAFNYLIDTGKTFYWATSEWPVERIIEACEVADKLNMAKPIADQCEYSLIVRDNVDKAY
;
A
#
# COMPACT_ATOMS: atom_id res chain seq x y z
N VAL A 1 -15.47 4.51 -6.89
CA VAL A 1 -14.01 4.35 -6.80
C VAL A 1 -13.49 5.22 -5.66
N ILE A 2 -13.18 4.60 -4.54
CA ILE A 2 -12.66 5.16 -3.30
C ILE A 2 -11.29 4.54 -3.05
N SER A 3 -10.30 5.38 -2.73
CA SER A 3 -8.97 4.93 -2.34
C SER A 3 -8.60 5.46 -0.97
N THR A 4 -7.85 4.66 -0.20
CA THR A 4 -7.23 5.12 1.05
C THR A 4 -5.76 4.71 1.09
N LYS A 5 -4.99 5.29 2.02
CA LYS A 5 -3.56 5.01 2.17
C LYS A 5 -3.22 4.57 3.59
N LEU A 6 -2.35 3.58 3.70
CA LEU A 6 -1.92 2.97 4.95
C LEU A 6 -0.42 3.19 5.13
N PHE A 7 -0.03 3.80 6.24
CA PHE A 7 1.37 3.88 6.74
C PHE A 7 1.43 4.60 8.09
N PHE A 8 0.75 5.75 8.22
CA PHE A 8 0.70 6.53 9.45
C PHE A 8 -0.66 6.34 10.08
N GLY A 9 -0.73 5.60 11.19
CA GLY A 9 -1.98 5.44 11.92
C GLY A 9 -2.32 6.69 12.75
N TYR A 10 -3.59 6.82 13.11
CA TYR A 10 -4.08 8.01 13.82
C TYR A 10 -4.20 7.84 15.35
N LYS A 11 -4.26 6.59 15.85
CA LYS A 11 -4.37 6.29 17.28
C LYS A 11 -3.00 6.21 17.92
N SER A 12 -2.80 6.80 19.10
CA SER A 12 -1.55 6.58 19.85
C SER A 12 -1.50 5.13 20.37
N ARG A 13 -0.88 4.23 19.58
CA ARG A 13 -0.69 2.80 19.86
C ARG A 13 0.73 2.38 19.49
N LEU A 14 1.23 1.34 20.15
CA LEU A 14 2.48 0.68 19.73
C LEU A 14 2.28 0.05 18.33
N ASN A 15 3.29 0.15 17.46
CA ASN A 15 3.26 -0.35 16.07
C ASN A 15 2.18 0.30 15.19
N ASN A 16 1.93 1.60 15.39
CA ASN A 16 0.95 2.38 14.65
C ASN A 16 1.53 3.10 13.42
N VAL A 17 2.72 2.67 12.94
CA VAL A 17 3.35 3.18 11.72
C VAL A 17 3.98 2.03 10.95
N GLY A 18 4.07 2.17 9.63
CA GLY A 18 4.81 1.28 8.72
C GLY A 18 3.89 0.38 7.92
N LEU A 19 4.45 -0.69 7.35
CA LEU A 19 3.75 -1.63 6.48
C LEU A 19 3.79 -3.08 6.99
N SER A 20 4.05 -3.27 8.29
CA SER A 20 3.85 -4.58 8.91
C SER A 20 2.42 -5.09 8.67
N ARG A 21 2.26 -6.41 8.59
CA ARG A 21 0.96 -7.06 8.41
C ARG A 21 -0.06 -6.60 9.45
N LYS A 22 0.38 -6.45 10.70
CA LYS A 22 -0.44 -5.92 11.79
C LYS A 22 -0.97 -4.54 11.43
N HIS A 23 -0.09 -3.61 11.05
CA HIS A 23 -0.49 -2.23 10.79
C HIS A 23 -1.38 -2.10 9.55
N ILE A 24 -1.10 -2.85 8.48
CA ILE A 24 -1.94 -2.85 7.27
C ILE A 24 -3.36 -3.32 7.58
N ILE A 25 -3.51 -4.43 8.31
CA ILE A 25 -4.84 -4.98 8.64
C ILE A 25 -5.60 -4.07 9.61
N GLU A 26 -4.95 -3.66 10.70
CA GLU A 26 -5.58 -2.79 11.71
C GLU A 26 -5.90 -1.41 11.14
N GLY A 27 -4.98 -0.83 10.35
CA GLY A 27 -5.15 0.47 9.71
C GLY A 27 -6.23 0.49 8.63
N CYS A 28 -6.38 -0.61 7.88
CA CYS A 28 -7.46 -0.76 6.91
C CYS A 28 -8.82 -0.80 7.63
N ASN A 29 -8.97 -1.66 8.65
CA ASN A 29 -10.21 -1.75 9.44
C ASN A 29 -10.57 -0.39 10.06
N ASP A 30 -9.60 0.24 10.73
CA ASP A 30 -9.80 1.55 11.35
C ASP A 30 -10.22 2.61 10.31
N SER A 31 -9.72 2.53 9.08
CA SER A 31 -10.08 3.46 8.00
C SER A 31 -11.49 3.20 7.46
N LEU A 32 -11.84 1.94 7.24
CA LEU A 32 -13.18 1.51 6.83
C LEU A 32 -14.23 1.94 7.85
N ASP A 33 -13.98 1.71 9.14
CA ASP A 33 -14.85 2.12 10.24
C ASP A 33 -15.08 3.64 10.24
N ARG A 34 -14.03 4.45 10.03
CA ARG A 34 -14.14 5.93 9.98
C ARG A 34 -14.94 6.42 8.77
N MET A 35 -14.87 5.69 7.66
CA MET A 35 -15.58 6.04 6.43
C MET A 35 -17.01 5.49 6.40
N GLY A 36 -17.36 4.55 7.28
CA GLY A 36 -18.64 3.84 7.24
C GLY A 36 -18.78 2.97 5.98
N LEU A 37 -17.69 2.34 5.56
CA LEU A 37 -17.62 1.51 4.35
C LEU A 37 -17.17 0.09 4.70
N ASP A 38 -17.66 -0.90 3.94
CA ASP A 38 -17.22 -2.30 4.08
C ASP A 38 -15.90 -2.57 3.32
N TYR A 39 -15.61 -1.77 2.29
CA TYR A 39 -14.41 -1.89 1.44
C TYR A 39 -13.98 -0.55 0.83
N VAL A 40 -12.77 -0.53 0.27
CA VAL A 40 -12.28 0.51 -0.66
C VAL A 40 -11.85 -0.10 -1.98
N ASP A 41 -11.96 0.61 -3.09
CA ASP A 41 -11.52 0.07 -4.38
C ASP A 41 -10.00 -0.16 -4.42
N ILE A 42 -9.22 0.77 -3.85
CA ILE A 42 -7.74 0.67 -3.85
C ILE A 42 -7.16 1.03 -2.47
N ALA A 43 -6.39 0.11 -1.89
CA ALA A 43 -5.58 0.37 -0.70
C ALA A 43 -4.12 0.67 -1.09
N PHE A 44 -3.65 1.88 -0.80
CA PHE A 44 -2.28 2.31 -1.10
C PHE A 44 -1.33 2.06 0.08
N ALA A 45 -0.13 1.55 -0.20
CA ALA A 45 1.01 1.68 0.68
C ALA A 45 1.55 3.12 0.61
N HIS A 46 1.32 3.94 1.65
CA HIS A 46 1.52 5.39 1.54
C HIS A 46 3.00 5.79 1.37
N ARG A 47 3.93 5.02 1.93
CA ARG A 47 5.39 5.20 1.81
C ARG A 47 6.07 3.85 1.80
N TYR A 48 7.27 3.76 1.25
CA TYR A 48 8.09 2.57 1.38
C TYR A 48 8.53 2.39 2.85
N ASP A 49 8.43 1.15 3.35
CA ASP A 49 8.88 0.78 4.69
C ASP A 49 10.13 -0.11 4.60
N PRO A 50 11.33 0.40 4.96
CA PRO A 50 12.57 -0.38 4.89
C PRO A 50 12.68 -1.44 6.00
N PHE A 51 11.79 -1.43 7.00
CA PHE A 51 11.85 -2.33 8.15
C PHE A 51 10.92 -3.54 8.02
N THR A 52 9.97 -3.51 7.09
CA THR A 52 9.07 -4.63 6.83
C THR A 52 9.53 -5.38 5.57
N PRO A 53 9.77 -6.70 5.64
CA PRO A 53 10.08 -7.51 4.47
C PRO A 53 9.02 -7.40 3.37
N MET A 54 9.44 -7.33 2.10
CA MET A 54 8.53 -7.14 0.96
C MET A 54 7.48 -8.26 0.86
N ASP A 55 7.85 -9.50 1.16
CA ASP A 55 6.91 -10.63 1.15
C ASP A 55 5.82 -10.50 2.21
N GLU A 56 6.14 -9.93 3.39
CA GLU A 56 5.12 -9.60 4.39
C GLU A 56 4.15 -8.52 3.88
N ILE A 57 4.67 -7.47 3.24
CA ILE A 57 3.86 -6.38 2.69
C ILE A 57 2.88 -6.93 1.64
N VAL A 58 3.39 -7.68 0.66
CA VAL A 58 2.58 -8.29 -0.42
C VAL A 58 1.52 -9.22 0.18
N ARG A 59 1.89 -10.10 1.11
CA ARG A 59 0.94 -11.01 1.79
C ARG A 59 -0.12 -10.27 2.60
N ALA A 60 0.21 -9.11 3.17
CA ALA A 60 -0.72 -8.30 3.94
C ALA A 60 -1.77 -7.63 3.04
N PHE A 61 -1.35 -7.03 1.91
CA PHE A 61 -2.29 -6.47 0.94
C PHE A 61 -3.11 -7.56 0.23
N ASN A 62 -2.51 -8.69 -0.13
CA ASN A 62 -3.27 -9.82 -0.69
C ASN A 62 -4.34 -10.32 0.28
N TYR A 63 -4.05 -10.36 1.58
CA TYR A 63 -5.05 -10.70 2.58
C TYR A 63 -6.21 -9.71 2.63
N LEU A 64 -5.98 -8.40 2.47
CA LEU A 64 -7.07 -7.43 2.36
C LEU A 64 -7.95 -7.69 1.14
N ILE A 65 -7.36 -8.12 0.02
CA ILE A 65 -8.08 -8.52 -1.20
C ILE A 65 -8.90 -9.78 -0.95
N ASP A 66 -8.27 -10.84 -0.44
CA ASP A 66 -8.92 -12.13 -0.17
C ASP A 66 -10.08 -12.01 0.85
N THR A 67 -9.99 -11.02 1.75
CA THR A 67 -11.05 -10.73 2.75
C THR A 67 -12.07 -9.69 2.29
N GLY A 68 -12.02 -9.25 1.03
CA GLY A 68 -12.99 -8.34 0.45
C GLY A 68 -12.93 -6.90 0.97
N LYS A 69 -11.86 -6.53 1.69
CA LYS A 69 -11.67 -5.17 2.23
C LYS A 69 -11.14 -4.20 1.19
N THR A 70 -10.52 -4.72 0.14
CA THR A 70 -10.16 -3.94 -1.04
C THR A 70 -10.20 -4.77 -2.31
N PHE A 71 -10.42 -4.14 -3.47
CA PHE A 71 -10.31 -4.84 -4.76
C PHE A 71 -8.87 -4.91 -5.26
N TYR A 72 -8.08 -3.85 -5.01
CA TYR A 72 -6.71 -3.73 -5.49
C TYR A 72 -5.82 -3.06 -4.45
N TRP A 73 -4.51 -3.21 -4.62
CA TRP A 73 -3.53 -2.43 -3.88
C TRP A 73 -2.54 -1.73 -4.80
N ALA A 74 -1.88 -0.71 -4.28
CA ALA A 74 -1.00 0.17 -5.05
C ALA A 74 0.08 0.79 -4.14
N THR A 75 1.09 1.40 -4.75
CA THR A 75 2.19 2.08 -4.04
C THR A 75 2.05 3.60 -4.12
N SER A 76 2.75 4.35 -3.25
CA SER A 76 2.81 5.81 -3.31
C SER A 76 4.16 6.29 -2.83
N GLU A 77 4.86 7.05 -3.68
CA GLU A 77 6.22 7.54 -3.40
C GLU A 77 7.21 6.40 -3.08
N TRP A 78 7.12 5.29 -3.82
CA TRP A 78 8.07 4.19 -3.69
C TRP A 78 9.22 4.35 -4.69
N PRO A 79 10.47 3.98 -4.32
CA PRO A 79 11.54 3.81 -5.30
C PRO A 79 11.16 2.74 -6.33
N VAL A 80 11.50 2.98 -7.59
CA VAL A 80 11.15 2.09 -8.72
C VAL A 80 11.66 0.67 -8.51
N GLU A 81 12.85 0.52 -7.93
CA GLU A 81 13.44 -0.79 -7.62
C GLU A 81 12.59 -1.58 -6.63
N ARG A 82 11.92 -0.88 -5.69
CA ARG A 82 11.03 -1.50 -4.71
C ARG A 82 9.67 -1.85 -5.29
N ILE A 83 9.19 -1.09 -6.27
CA ILE A 83 7.97 -1.44 -7.02
C ILE A 83 8.22 -2.70 -7.85
N ILE A 84 9.37 -2.79 -8.52
CA ILE A 84 9.79 -3.99 -9.25
C ILE A 84 9.89 -5.19 -8.30
N GLU A 85 10.56 -5.03 -7.14
CA GLU A 85 10.67 -6.07 -6.12
C GLU A 85 9.29 -6.55 -5.64
N ALA A 86 8.35 -5.63 -5.39
CA ALA A 86 6.97 -5.98 -5.01
C ALA A 86 6.27 -6.83 -6.08
N CYS A 87 6.41 -6.46 -7.36
CA CYS A 87 5.87 -7.22 -8.48
C CYS A 87 6.49 -8.62 -8.59
N GLU A 88 7.81 -8.73 -8.47
CA GLU A 88 8.52 -10.01 -8.51
C GLU A 88 8.14 -10.93 -7.35
N VAL A 89 8.02 -10.37 -6.14
CA VAL A 89 7.60 -11.12 -4.95
C VAL A 89 6.15 -11.58 -5.10
N ALA A 90 5.25 -10.72 -5.60
CA ALA A 90 3.88 -11.10 -5.89
C ALA A 90 3.79 -12.25 -6.90
N ASP A 91 4.59 -12.22 -7.98
CA ASP A 91 4.68 -13.34 -8.94
C ASP A 91 5.15 -14.64 -8.28
N LYS A 92 6.24 -14.58 -7.51
CA LYS A 92 6.79 -15.75 -6.80
C LYS A 92 5.79 -16.37 -5.82
N LEU A 93 4.93 -15.55 -5.22
CA LEU A 93 3.93 -15.96 -4.24
C LEU A 93 2.57 -16.28 -4.86
N ASN A 94 2.39 -16.11 -6.17
CA ASN A 94 1.11 -16.18 -6.87
C ASN A 94 0.03 -15.28 -6.23
N MET A 95 0.40 -14.02 -5.96
CA MET A 95 -0.40 -13.00 -5.30
C MET A 95 -0.64 -11.79 -6.21
N ALA A 96 -1.61 -10.94 -5.84
CA ALA A 96 -1.92 -9.73 -6.57
C ALA A 96 -0.73 -8.75 -6.56
N LYS A 97 -0.38 -8.22 -7.74
CA LYS A 97 0.62 -7.14 -7.91
C LYS A 97 0.02 -5.77 -7.55
N PRO A 98 0.86 -4.79 -7.16
CA PRO A 98 0.39 -3.41 -7.10
C PRO A 98 0.00 -2.94 -8.51
N ILE A 99 -1.15 -2.29 -8.65
CA ILE A 99 -1.71 -1.93 -9.97
C ILE A 99 -1.37 -0.50 -10.42
N ALA A 100 -0.87 0.32 -9.50
CA ALA A 100 -0.58 1.73 -9.73
C ALA A 100 0.49 2.20 -8.74
N ASP A 101 1.14 3.31 -9.08
CA ASP A 101 1.88 4.14 -8.15
C ASP A 101 1.28 5.54 -8.10
N GLN A 102 1.14 6.11 -6.91
CA GLN A 102 0.74 7.49 -6.71
C GLN A 102 1.93 8.33 -6.28
N CYS A 103 2.53 8.99 -7.26
CA CYS A 103 3.69 9.86 -7.13
C CYS A 103 3.34 11.34 -7.28
N GLU A 104 4.17 12.20 -6.68
CA GLU A 104 4.13 13.63 -6.91
C GLU A 104 4.55 13.97 -8.35
N TYR A 105 3.67 14.69 -9.04
CA TYR A 105 3.95 15.20 -10.38
C TYR A 105 3.32 16.59 -10.58
N SER A 106 4.15 17.56 -10.96
CA SER A 106 3.75 18.94 -11.23
C SER A 106 4.72 19.61 -12.20
N LEU A 107 4.45 20.85 -12.64
CA LEU A 107 5.38 21.60 -13.48
C LEU A 107 6.75 21.82 -12.80
N ILE A 108 6.80 21.83 -11.47
CA ILE A 108 8.01 22.04 -10.67
C ILE A 108 8.68 20.70 -10.33
N VAL A 109 7.89 19.63 -10.17
CA VAL A 109 8.37 18.29 -9.78
C VAL A 109 8.01 17.30 -10.89
N ARG A 110 8.99 17.02 -11.76
CA ARG A 110 8.80 16.15 -12.94
C ARG A 110 9.61 14.87 -12.92
N ASP A 111 10.78 14.91 -12.29
CA ASP A 111 11.79 13.85 -12.36
C ASP A 111 11.28 12.49 -11.85
N ASN A 112 10.40 12.49 -10.85
CA ASN A 112 9.79 11.27 -10.31
C ASN A 112 8.97 10.49 -11.33
N VAL A 113 8.45 11.15 -12.38
CA VAL A 113 7.69 10.51 -13.45
C VAL A 113 8.53 10.41 -14.72
N ASP A 114 9.09 11.53 -15.17
CA ASP A 114 9.72 11.63 -16.50
C ASP A 114 11.06 10.90 -16.61
N LYS A 115 11.73 10.62 -15.48
CA LYS A 115 13.06 9.98 -15.46
C LYS A 115 13.08 8.63 -14.75
N ALA A 116 12.18 8.41 -13.80
CA ALA A 116 12.19 7.21 -12.97
C ALA A 116 11.35 6.06 -13.57
N TYR A 117 10.28 6.36 -14.30
CA TYR A 117 9.44 5.39 -15.00
C TYR A 117 9.73 5.36 -16.50
#